data_AF-A0A9D1U332-F1
#
_entry.id   AF-A0A9D1U332-F1
#
_cell.length_a   1.000
_cell.length_b   1.000
_cell.length_c   1.000
_cell.angle_alpha   90.00
_cell.angle_beta   90.00
_cell.angle_gamma   90.00
#
_symmetry.space_group_name_H-M   'P 1'
#
loop_
_entity.id
_entity.type
_entity.pdbx_description
1 polymer ?
#
loop_
_entity_poly.entity_id
_entity_poly.type
_entity_poly.pdbx_seq_one_letter_code
_entity_poly.pdbx_strand_id
1 'polypeptide(L)'
;MTNRFTLFGEEEAPAAAMEAGEDAGAGTRDSAPKSAPDGEEKEGAPQGTPQNPEMPGANEGEENAAWQQAQRQAEKVRQTVANWLREQENVQRDYPGFSLEEALKDPDFARLVRAGVSMRRAYEAVHLPEILYDAMRRAAREGESRAAEMIRQRGKRPAENGLSPTGGAPVKKSAEELTRKERQSLIKRLQRGEKVAL
;
A
#
# COMPACT_ATOMS: atom_id res chain seq x y z
N MET A 1 -29.39 35.23 -25.65
CA MET A 1 -29.22 35.45 -24.19
C MET A 1 -27.72 35.47 -23.94
N THR A 2 -27.05 36.59 -23.67
CA THR A 2 -27.20 37.52 -22.53
C THR A 2 -26.54 36.99 -21.23
N ASN A 3 -25.21 37.05 -21.21
CA ASN A 3 -24.36 37.73 -20.22
C ASN A 3 -24.56 37.55 -18.69
N ARG A 4 -23.41 37.35 -18.02
CA ARG A 4 -22.93 38.03 -16.77
C ARG A 4 -23.30 37.46 -15.39
N PHE A 5 -22.25 37.05 -14.64
CA PHE A 5 -22.06 37.46 -13.24
C PHE A 5 -20.58 37.67 -12.88
N THR A 6 -20.32 38.62 -11.98
CA THR A 6 -19.01 39.15 -11.51
C THR A 6 -19.07 39.37 -9.99
N LEU A 7 -18.01 39.51 -9.20
CA LEU A 7 -16.61 39.94 -9.42
C LEU A 7 -15.71 39.26 -8.34
N PHE A 8 -14.53 39.82 -8.05
CA PHE A 8 -13.59 39.53 -6.92
C PHE A 8 -12.72 38.26 -7.04
N GLY A 9 -11.39 38.35 -6.93
CA GLY A 9 -10.54 39.55 -6.84
C GLY A 9 -9.05 39.19 -6.80
N GLU A 10 -8.20 39.99 -7.42
CA GLU A 10 -6.74 39.92 -7.34
C GLU A 10 -6.24 40.74 -6.14
N GLU A 11 -5.33 40.17 -5.35
CA GLU A 11 -4.38 40.80 -4.40
C GLU A 11 -3.72 39.65 -3.60
N GLU A 12 -2.46 39.68 -3.16
CA GLU A 12 -1.22 40.24 -3.72
C GLU A 12 -0.06 39.46 -3.06
N ALA A 13 1.15 39.47 -3.64
CA ALA A 13 2.36 39.07 -2.90
C ALA A 13 3.00 40.33 -2.27
N PRO A 14 3.77 40.18 -1.18
CA PRO A 14 5.23 40.19 -1.36
C PRO A 14 5.94 39.13 -0.46
N ALA A 15 7.09 38.53 -0.78
CA ALA A 15 8.30 38.96 -1.51
C ALA A 15 9.29 39.85 -0.72
N ALA A 16 10.21 39.22 0.02
CA ALA A 16 11.54 39.70 0.47
C ALA A 16 12.23 38.51 1.20
N ALA A 17 13.41 38.00 0.80
CA ALA A 17 14.78 38.52 1.07
C ALA A 17 15.16 38.38 2.57
N MET A 18 16.35 37.96 3.01
CA MET A 18 17.70 37.83 2.41
C MET A 18 18.48 36.68 3.14
N GLU A 19 19.38 35.93 2.50
CA GLU A 19 20.86 36.15 2.46
C GLU A 19 21.50 36.12 3.87
N ALA A 20 22.17 35.05 4.32
CA ALA A 20 23.44 34.42 3.90
C ALA A 20 24.71 35.10 4.46
N GLY A 21 25.71 34.26 4.76
CA GLY A 21 27.02 34.63 5.33
C GLY A 21 27.03 34.77 6.87
N GLU A 22 28.14 34.63 7.58
CA GLU A 22 29.43 33.96 7.33
C GLU A 22 30.33 34.20 8.58
N ASP A 23 31.35 33.36 8.72
CA ASP A 23 32.64 33.65 9.37
C ASP A 23 32.82 33.73 10.92
N ALA A 24 34.05 33.35 11.29
CA ALA A 24 34.82 33.56 12.53
C ALA A 24 34.27 33.07 13.88
N GLY A 25 35.06 32.41 14.75
CA GLY A 25 36.47 32.03 14.65
C GLY A 25 37.30 32.55 15.83
N ALA A 26 38.08 31.65 16.45
CA ALA A 26 38.99 31.90 17.58
C ALA A 26 38.30 32.43 18.88
N GLY A 27 38.91 32.29 20.07
CA GLY A 27 40.11 31.54 20.40
C GLY A 27 40.34 31.50 21.91
N THR A 28 40.72 30.30 22.39
CA THR A 28 41.83 30.03 23.33
C THR A 28 42.11 30.93 24.54
N ARG A 29 42.38 30.21 25.65
CA ARG A 29 43.19 30.53 26.85
C ARG A 29 42.36 30.74 28.11
N ASP A 30 42.44 29.84 29.10
CA ASP A 30 43.61 29.44 29.93
C ASP A 30 43.82 30.43 31.08
N SER A 31 43.30 30.04 32.25
CA SER A 31 43.92 30.22 33.57
C SER A 31 43.01 29.64 34.66
N ALA A 32 43.48 28.58 35.31
CA ALA A 32 43.12 28.27 36.70
C ALA A 32 43.96 29.18 37.64
N PRO A 33 43.92 29.09 39.00
CA PRO A 33 43.17 28.15 39.85
C PRO A 33 42.48 28.78 41.08
N LYS A 34 41.97 27.92 41.96
CA LYS A 34 41.59 28.25 43.35
C LYS A 34 42.79 28.68 44.19
N SER A 35 42.57 29.57 45.15
CA SER A 35 43.23 29.59 46.48
C SER A 35 42.39 30.38 47.49
N ALA A 36 42.30 29.86 48.71
CA ALA A 36 41.95 30.58 49.96
C ALA A 36 43.27 30.70 50.80
N PRO A 37 43.31 31.17 52.07
CA PRO A 37 42.25 31.64 52.98
C PRO A 37 42.64 32.92 53.79
N ASP A 38 42.04 33.06 54.99
CA ASP A 38 42.47 33.83 56.18
C ASP A 38 42.15 35.35 56.32
N GLY A 39 41.80 35.74 57.56
CA GLY A 39 42.21 37.03 58.14
C GLY A 39 41.16 38.09 58.52
N GLU A 40 40.45 37.87 59.63
CA GLU A 40 40.21 38.86 60.71
C GLU A 40 39.65 40.30 60.45
N GLU A 41 38.46 40.53 61.03
CA GLU A 41 38.12 41.63 61.98
C GLU A 41 37.61 43.05 61.57
N LYS A 42 36.46 43.37 62.21
CA LYS A 42 36.03 44.65 62.83
C LYS A 42 35.20 45.72 62.07
N GLU A 43 33.92 45.76 62.48
CA GLU A 43 33.08 46.93 62.86
C GLU A 43 32.90 48.13 61.90
N GLY A 44 31.66 48.34 61.43
CA GLY A 44 31.24 49.62 60.81
C GLY A 44 29.96 49.54 59.97
N ALA A 45 28.80 49.72 60.59
CA ALA A 45 27.52 49.98 59.90
C ALA A 45 27.10 51.46 60.12
N PRO A 46 26.14 52.03 59.35
CA PRO A 46 25.50 51.55 58.13
C PRO A 46 25.53 52.57 56.97
N GLN A 47 25.39 52.11 55.72
CA GLN A 47 24.72 52.89 54.67
C GLN A 47 24.22 51.97 53.55
N GLY A 48 22.93 52.06 53.23
CA GLY A 48 22.28 51.12 52.33
C GLY A 48 22.47 51.48 50.86
N THR A 49 23.06 50.57 50.09
CA THR A 49 22.78 50.44 48.67
C THR A 49 21.43 49.72 48.51
N PRO A 50 20.52 50.21 47.64
CA PRO A 50 19.22 49.58 47.48
C PRO A 50 19.37 48.18 46.88
N GLN A 51 18.74 47.20 47.51
CA GLN A 51 18.49 45.90 46.89
C GLN A 51 17.64 46.17 45.65
N ASN A 52 18.17 45.90 44.46
CA ASN A 52 17.36 45.82 43.25
C ASN A 52 16.53 44.53 43.38
N PRO A 53 15.19 44.59 43.52
CA PRO A 53 14.40 43.39 43.66
C PRO A 53 14.37 42.66 42.31
N GLU A 54 15.05 41.52 42.23
CA GLU A 54 14.75 40.54 41.19
C GLU A 54 13.28 40.13 41.36
N MET A 55 12.43 40.56 40.43
CA MET A 55 11.01 40.17 40.41
C MET A 55 10.91 38.69 40.06
N PRO A 56 10.46 37.79 40.97
CA PRO A 56 10.54 36.35 40.72
C PRO A 56 9.49 35.84 39.71
N GLY A 57 8.34 36.52 39.63
CA GLY A 57 7.11 35.94 39.07
C GLY A 57 6.98 35.84 37.55
N ALA A 58 7.97 36.27 36.76
CA ALA A 58 7.88 36.22 35.29
C ALA A 58 8.14 34.79 34.75
N ASN A 59 9.30 34.21 35.10
CA ASN A 59 9.71 32.88 34.62
C ASN A 59 8.79 31.76 35.14
N GLU A 60 8.39 31.83 36.42
CA GLU A 60 7.55 30.82 37.08
C GLU A 60 6.18 30.66 36.40
N GLY A 61 5.62 31.75 35.87
CA GLY A 61 4.36 31.73 35.12
C GLY A 61 4.52 31.09 33.74
N GLU A 62 5.62 31.37 33.04
CA GLU A 62 5.92 30.82 31.72
C GLU A 62 6.27 29.33 31.77
N GLU A 63 7.09 28.90 32.74
CA GLU A 63 7.40 27.48 32.96
C GLU A 63 6.16 26.66 33.33
N ASN A 64 5.30 27.18 34.22
CA ASN A 64 4.04 26.53 34.58
C ASN A 64 3.08 26.46 33.37
N ALA A 65 2.99 27.52 32.56
CA ALA A 65 2.18 27.51 31.34
C ALA A 65 2.72 26.49 30.30
N ALA A 66 4.04 26.40 30.12
CA ALA A 66 4.69 25.44 29.24
C ALA A 66 4.47 23.99 29.72
N TRP A 67 4.62 23.73 31.02
CA TRP A 67 4.34 22.42 31.62
C TRP A 67 2.88 22.00 31.41
N GLN A 68 1.92 22.91 31.65
CA GLN A 68 0.51 22.64 31.39
C GLN A 68 0.20 22.39 29.91
N GLN A 69 0.88 23.08 28.98
CA GLN A 69 0.77 22.80 27.54
C GLN A 69 1.31 21.41 27.21
N ALA A 70 2.48 21.03 27.74
CA ALA A 70 3.06 19.71 27.54
C ALA A 70 2.15 18.59 28.08
N GLN A 71 1.54 18.76 29.25
CA GLN A 71 0.54 17.81 29.79
C GLN A 71 -0.68 17.68 28.85
N ARG A 72 -1.23 18.79 28.35
CA ARG A 72 -2.36 18.77 27.39
C ARG A 72 -1.99 18.09 26.07
N GLN A 73 -0.76 18.25 25.59
CA GLN A 73 -0.29 17.55 24.38
C GLN A 73 -0.08 16.05 24.64
N ALA A 74 0.58 15.68 25.74
CA ALA A 74 0.77 14.29 26.13
C ALA A 74 -0.55 13.54 26.28
N GLU A 75 -1.56 14.17 26.88
CA GLU A 75 -2.89 13.58 27.03
C GLU A 75 -3.60 13.38 25.68
N LYS A 76 -3.53 14.36 24.76
CA LYS A 76 -4.04 14.19 23.38
C LYS A 76 -3.36 13.04 22.64
N VAL A 77 -2.04 12.89 22.79
CA VAL A 77 -1.28 11.78 22.18
C VAL A 77 -1.71 10.44 22.78
N ARG A 78 -1.85 10.34 24.11
CA ARG A 78 -2.34 9.13 24.79
C ARG A 78 -3.73 8.72 24.32
N GLN A 79 -4.66 9.67 24.21
CA GLN A 79 -6.01 9.42 23.71
C GLN A 79 -6.00 8.96 22.24
N THR A 80 -5.16 9.58 21.41
CA THR A 80 -4.99 9.20 20.00
C THR A 80 -4.46 7.76 19.87
N VAL A 81 -3.40 7.41 20.62
CA VAL A 81 -2.83 6.05 20.64
C VAL A 81 -3.84 5.03 21.19
N ALA A 82 -4.60 5.37 22.23
CA ALA A 82 -5.64 4.49 22.77
C ALA A 82 -6.78 4.21 21.76
N ASN A 83 -7.15 5.22 20.97
CA ASN A 83 -8.11 5.05 19.88
C ASN A 83 -7.53 4.18 18.76
N TRP A 84 -6.27 4.40 18.36
CA TRP A 84 -5.58 3.59 17.36
C TRP A 84 -5.49 2.11 17.77
N LEU A 85 -5.19 1.82 19.04
CA LEU A 85 -5.15 0.44 19.55
C LEU A 85 -6.52 -0.25 19.49
N ARG A 86 -7.61 0.47 19.80
CA ARG A 86 -8.99 -0.05 19.63
C ARG A 86 -9.37 -0.24 18.17
N GLU A 87 -8.92 0.63 17.27
CA GLU A 87 -9.15 0.47 15.83
C GLU A 87 -8.37 -0.73 15.27
N GLN A 88 -7.14 -0.96 15.71
CA GLN A 88 -6.31 -2.11 15.30
C GLN A 88 -7.05 -3.45 15.50
N GLU A 89 -7.67 -3.68 16.67
CA GLU A 89 -8.45 -4.90 16.93
C GLU A 89 -9.60 -5.10 15.94
N ASN A 90 -10.23 -4.01 15.50
CA ASN A 90 -11.31 -4.02 14.51
C ASN A 90 -10.82 -4.13 13.06
N VAL A 91 -9.56 -3.80 12.78
CA VAL A 91 -8.91 -4.06 11.49
C VAL A 91 -8.45 -5.51 11.40
N GLN A 92 -7.86 -6.07 12.46
CA GLN A 92 -7.36 -7.45 12.51
C GLN A 92 -8.45 -8.50 12.31
N ARG A 93 -9.70 -8.19 12.64
CA ARG A 93 -10.86 -9.07 12.37
C ARG A 93 -11.09 -9.35 10.89
N ASP A 94 -10.87 -8.36 10.03
CA ASP A 94 -11.10 -8.47 8.59
C ASP A 94 -9.80 -8.71 7.82
N TYR A 95 -8.69 -8.21 8.37
CA TYR A 95 -7.33 -8.37 7.85
C TYR A 95 -6.45 -9.04 8.91
N PRO A 96 -6.50 -10.38 9.07
CA PRO A 96 -5.76 -11.09 10.12
C PRO A 96 -4.22 -11.02 9.97
N GLY A 97 -3.71 -10.55 8.82
CA GLY A 97 -2.29 -10.23 8.61
C GLY A 97 -1.92 -8.79 9.00
N PHE A 98 -2.83 -7.97 9.51
CA PHE A 98 -2.59 -6.56 9.82
C PHE A 98 -1.75 -6.39 11.10
N SER A 99 -0.60 -5.73 10.96
CA SER A 99 0.21 -5.22 12.06
C SER A 99 0.31 -3.70 11.95
N LEU A 100 -0.06 -2.99 13.03
CA LEU A 100 0.08 -1.54 13.10
C LEU A 100 1.55 -1.10 13.06
N GLU A 101 2.45 -1.87 13.67
CA GLU A 101 3.89 -1.59 13.65
C GLU A 101 4.46 -1.68 12.24
N GLU A 102 4.03 -2.66 11.45
CA GLU A 102 4.44 -2.77 10.04
C GLU A 102 3.83 -1.65 9.20
N ALA A 103 2.52 -1.41 9.35
CA ALA A 103 1.82 -0.39 8.59
C ALA A 103 2.37 1.03 8.86
N LEU A 104 2.82 1.34 10.08
CA LEU A 104 3.43 2.63 10.43
C LEU A 104 4.83 2.85 9.85
N LYS A 105 5.48 1.82 9.28
CA LYS A 105 6.72 2.00 8.49
C LYS A 105 6.43 2.64 7.14
N ASP A 106 5.22 2.47 6.61
CA ASP A 106 4.78 3.15 5.40
C ASP A 106 4.46 4.64 5.71
N PRO A 107 5.12 5.59 5.02
CA PRO A 107 4.95 7.01 5.30
C PRO A 107 3.58 7.56 4.88
N ASP A 108 2.94 7.00 3.85
CA ASP A 108 1.62 7.40 3.39
C ASP A 108 0.53 6.91 4.35
N PHE A 109 0.64 5.66 4.84
CA PHE A 109 -0.22 5.15 5.90
C PHE A 109 -0.10 6.00 7.17
N ALA A 110 1.14 6.24 7.63
CA ALA A 110 1.40 7.06 8.81
C ALA A 110 0.88 8.49 8.65
N ARG A 111 0.91 9.07 7.45
CA ARG A 111 0.32 10.39 7.14
C ARG A 111 -1.21 10.36 7.26
N LEU A 112 -1.87 9.35 6.68
CA LEU A 112 -3.33 9.22 6.70
C LEU A 112 -3.87 9.06 8.13
N VAL A 113 -3.25 8.18 8.92
CA VAL A 113 -3.67 7.91 10.31
C VAL A 113 -3.43 9.13 11.21
N ARG A 114 -2.32 9.88 11.02
CA ARG A 114 -2.08 11.17 11.70
C ARG A 114 -3.06 12.27 11.28
N ALA A 115 -3.57 12.24 10.06
CA ALA A 115 -4.61 13.16 9.57
C ALA A 115 -6.02 12.81 10.08
N GLY A 116 -6.18 11.76 10.90
CA GLY A 116 -7.47 11.34 11.46
C GLY A 116 -8.29 10.44 10.52
N VAL A 117 -7.71 9.90 9.45
CA VAL A 117 -8.34 8.84 8.65
C VAL A 117 -8.33 7.56 9.48
N SER A 118 -9.46 6.84 9.51
CA SER A 118 -9.55 5.59 10.26
C SER A 118 -8.53 4.56 9.78
N MET A 119 -8.01 3.77 10.70
CA MET A 119 -6.89 2.86 10.46
C MET A 119 -7.18 1.86 9.33
N ARG A 120 -8.43 1.38 9.27
CA ARG A 120 -8.97 0.56 8.17
C ARG A 120 -8.83 1.25 6.81
N ARG A 121 -9.33 2.49 6.71
CA ARG A 121 -9.34 3.26 5.45
C ARG A 121 -7.92 3.61 4.99
N ALA A 122 -7.04 3.90 5.93
CA ALA A 122 -5.62 4.11 5.63
C ALA A 122 -4.95 2.83 5.11
N TYR A 123 -5.22 1.68 5.72
CA TYR A 123 -4.68 0.39 5.27
C TYR A 123 -5.19 -0.01 3.89
N GLU A 124 -6.51 0.11 3.67
CA GLU A 124 -7.16 -0.10 2.37
C GLU A 124 -6.58 0.83 1.28
N ALA A 125 -6.33 2.10 1.58
CA ALA A 125 -5.82 3.05 0.60
C ALA A 125 -4.39 2.72 0.11
N VAL A 126 -3.55 2.18 0.99
CA VAL A 126 -2.12 1.94 0.70
C VAL A 126 -1.86 0.51 0.21
N HIS A 127 -2.39 -0.50 0.89
CA HIS A 127 -2.00 -1.91 0.65
C HIS A 127 -2.93 -2.68 -0.29
N LEU A 128 -4.14 -2.16 -0.59
CA LEU A 128 -5.09 -2.85 -1.47
C LEU A 128 -4.58 -3.07 -2.91
N PRO A 129 -3.81 -2.16 -3.54
CA PRO A 129 -3.20 -2.41 -4.86
C PRO A 129 -2.29 -3.64 -4.87
N GLU A 130 -1.48 -3.84 -3.83
CA GLU A 130 -0.57 -4.98 -3.70
C GLU A 130 -1.33 -6.29 -3.50
N ILE A 131 -2.33 -6.28 -2.60
CA ILE A 131 -3.22 -7.41 -2.34
C ILE A 131 -3.95 -7.83 -3.64
N LEU A 132 -4.44 -6.86 -4.41
CA LEU A 132 -5.11 -7.09 -5.69
C LEU A 132 -4.14 -7.67 -6.73
N TYR A 133 -2.94 -7.11 -6.87
CA TYR A 133 -1.94 -7.61 -7.81
C TYR A 133 -1.57 -9.07 -7.52
N ASP A 134 -1.34 -9.41 -6.25
CA ASP A 134 -0.94 -10.75 -5.85
C ASP A 134 -2.12 -11.75 -5.97
N ALA A 135 -3.36 -11.30 -5.74
CA ALA A 135 -4.57 -12.09 -6.02
C ALA A 135 -4.77 -12.34 -7.53
N MET A 136 -4.59 -11.33 -8.38
CA MET A 136 -4.65 -11.47 -9.84
C MET A 136 -3.60 -12.45 -10.35
N ARG A 137 -2.37 -12.37 -9.84
CA ARG A 137 -1.26 -13.28 -10.17
C ARG A 137 -1.53 -14.73 -9.76
N ARG A 138 -2.22 -14.96 -8.64
CA ARG A 138 -2.70 -16.31 -8.25
C ARG A 138 -3.80 -16.81 -9.19
N ALA A 139 -4.79 -15.96 -9.49
CA ALA A 139 -5.89 -16.30 -10.41
C ALA A 139 -5.40 -16.63 -11.83
N ALA A 140 -4.40 -15.90 -12.34
CA ALA A 140 -3.77 -16.18 -13.64
C ALA A 140 -3.16 -17.58 -13.70
N ARG A 141 -2.34 -17.94 -12.71
CA ARG A 141 -1.71 -19.27 -12.58
C ARG A 141 -2.73 -20.40 -12.46
N GLU A 142 -3.82 -20.17 -11.75
CA GLU A 142 -4.91 -21.14 -11.65
C GLU A 142 -5.64 -21.28 -12.99
N GLY A 143 -5.88 -20.18 -13.70
CA GLY A 143 -6.42 -20.17 -15.06
C GLY A 143 -5.56 -20.96 -16.05
N GLU A 144 -4.25 -20.73 -16.06
CA GLU A 144 -3.28 -21.48 -16.86
C GLU A 144 -3.32 -22.98 -16.54
N SER A 145 -3.34 -23.33 -15.25
CA SER A 145 -3.38 -24.71 -14.77
C SER A 145 -4.68 -25.42 -15.16
N ARG A 146 -5.83 -24.74 -15.05
CA ARG A 146 -7.14 -25.22 -15.53
C ARG A 146 -7.16 -25.38 -17.06
N ALA A 147 -6.53 -24.46 -17.81
CA ALA A 147 -6.42 -24.57 -19.26
C ALA A 147 -5.56 -25.77 -19.68
N ALA A 148 -4.40 -25.98 -19.05
CA ALA A 148 -3.53 -27.12 -19.28
C ALA A 148 -4.22 -28.46 -18.91
N GLU A 149 -4.95 -28.50 -17.80
CA GLU A 149 -5.78 -29.63 -17.40
C GLU A 149 -6.85 -29.95 -18.46
N MET A 150 -7.57 -28.94 -18.96
CA MET A 150 -8.59 -29.11 -20.00
C MET A 150 -7.99 -29.60 -21.33
N ILE A 151 -6.81 -29.12 -21.72
CA ILE A 151 -6.07 -29.64 -22.89
C ILE A 151 -5.70 -31.11 -22.66
N ARG A 152 -5.14 -31.44 -21.49
CA ARG A 152 -4.77 -32.82 -21.14
C ARG A 152 -5.98 -33.75 -21.12
N GLN A 153 -7.13 -33.31 -20.60
CA GLN A 153 -8.37 -34.08 -20.60
C GLN A 153 -8.91 -34.28 -22.02
N ARG A 154 -8.89 -33.24 -22.87
CA ARG A 154 -9.26 -33.35 -24.29
C ARG A 154 -8.35 -34.32 -25.04
N GLY A 155 -7.03 -34.29 -24.79
CA GLY A 155 -6.07 -35.24 -25.37
C GLY A 155 -6.12 -36.65 -24.78
N LYS A 156 -6.71 -36.82 -23.58
CA LYS A 156 -6.97 -38.12 -22.94
C LYS A 156 -8.35 -38.71 -23.26
N ARG A 157 -9.20 -38.00 -24.02
CA ARG A 157 -10.44 -38.60 -24.54
C ARG A 157 -10.07 -39.71 -25.52
N PRO A 158 -10.51 -40.97 -25.31
CA PRO A 158 -10.42 -41.99 -26.33
C PRO A 158 -11.10 -41.50 -27.63
N ALA A 159 -10.60 -41.94 -28.78
CA ALA A 159 -11.12 -41.54 -30.09
C ALA A 159 -12.44 -42.26 -30.42
N GLU A 160 -13.48 -42.05 -29.59
CA GLU A 160 -14.80 -42.68 -29.72
C GLU A 160 -15.81 -41.86 -30.54
N ASN A 161 -15.43 -40.66 -31.01
CA ASN A 161 -16.24 -39.89 -31.95
C ASN A 161 -15.38 -39.43 -33.14
N GLY A 162 -15.43 -40.20 -34.24
CA GLY A 162 -14.88 -39.79 -35.54
C GLY A 162 -13.93 -40.79 -36.17
N LEU A 163 -14.48 -41.89 -36.70
CA LEU A 163 -13.82 -42.84 -37.63
C LEU A 163 -12.62 -43.61 -37.05
N SER A 164 -12.90 -44.84 -36.59
CA SER A 164 -11.95 -45.93 -36.82
C SER A 164 -11.67 -45.99 -38.34
N PRO A 165 -10.41 -46.16 -38.80
CA PRO A 165 -10.09 -46.23 -40.24
C PRO A 165 -10.72 -47.45 -40.95
N THR A 166 -11.40 -48.32 -40.21
CA THR A 166 -12.07 -49.55 -40.66
C THR A 166 -13.60 -49.51 -40.50
N GLY A 167 -14.19 -48.38 -40.06
CA GLY A 167 -15.57 -48.33 -39.54
C GLY A 167 -16.47 -47.19 -40.04
N GLY A 168 -16.14 -46.55 -41.17
CA GLY A 168 -17.06 -45.62 -41.82
C GLY A 168 -18.27 -46.35 -42.43
N ALA A 169 -19.45 -45.72 -42.40
CA ALA A 169 -20.63 -46.22 -43.11
C ALA A 169 -20.30 -46.51 -44.58
N PRO A 170 -20.90 -47.53 -45.22
CA PRO A 170 -20.53 -47.94 -46.57
C PRO A 170 -20.75 -46.79 -47.55
N VAL A 171 -19.64 -46.19 -47.99
CA VAL A 171 -19.62 -45.19 -49.05
C VAL A 171 -20.18 -45.89 -50.29
N LYS A 172 -21.31 -45.37 -50.80
CA LYS A 172 -21.93 -45.85 -52.03
C LYS A 172 -20.96 -45.56 -53.18
N LYS A 173 -20.18 -46.57 -53.57
CA LYS A 173 -19.25 -46.46 -54.69
C LYS A 173 -20.04 -46.34 -55.98
N SER A 174 -19.81 -45.27 -56.72
CA SER A 174 -20.43 -45.08 -58.03
C SER A 174 -19.95 -46.16 -59.01
N ALA A 175 -20.76 -46.52 -60.01
CA ALA A 175 -20.44 -47.63 -60.92
C ALA A 175 -19.10 -47.46 -61.67
N GLU A 176 -18.66 -46.21 -61.85
CA GLU A 176 -17.40 -45.80 -62.45
C GLU A 176 -16.19 -46.12 -61.55
N GLU A 177 -16.34 -46.03 -60.22
CA GLU A 177 -15.29 -46.26 -59.21
C GLU A 177 -15.03 -47.76 -58.94
N LEU A 178 -15.89 -48.65 -59.45
CA LEU A 178 -15.76 -50.08 -59.25
C LEU A 178 -14.59 -50.65 -60.06
N THR A 179 -13.63 -51.30 -59.39
CA THR A 179 -12.54 -52.00 -60.08
C THR A 179 -13.06 -53.21 -60.89
N ARG A 180 -12.27 -53.68 -61.87
CA ARG A 180 -12.62 -54.86 -62.69
C ARG A 180 -12.91 -56.11 -61.83
N LYS A 181 -12.20 -56.28 -60.70
CA LYS A 181 -12.41 -57.39 -59.76
C LYS A 181 -13.71 -57.23 -58.98
N GLU A 182 -14.03 -56.03 -58.50
CA GLU A 182 -15.31 -55.74 -57.82
C GLU A 182 -16.49 -55.95 -58.76
N ARG A 183 -16.43 -55.44 -60.01
CA ARG A 183 -17.48 -55.68 -61.02
C ARG A 183 -17.70 -57.18 -61.30
N GLN A 184 -16.63 -57.98 -61.43
CA GLN A 184 -16.76 -59.44 -61.59
C GLN A 184 -17.37 -60.13 -60.36
N SER A 185 -17.07 -59.66 -59.14
CA SER A 185 -17.68 -60.17 -57.92
C SER A 185 -19.18 -59.86 -57.88
N LEU A 186 -19.58 -58.64 -58.23
CA LEU A 186 -20.99 -58.24 -58.34
C LEU A 186 -21.75 -59.06 -59.39
N ILE A 187 -21.18 -59.26 -60.58
CA ILE A 187 -21.79 -60.10 -61.64
C ILE A 187 -22.01 -61.54 -61.12
N LYS A 188 -21.03 -62.13 -60.43
CA LYS A 188 -21.16 -63.48 -59.85
C LYS A 188 -22.22 -63.58 -58.73
N ARG A 189 -22.57 -62.47 -58.09
CA ARG A 189 -23.63 -62.39 -57.07
C ARG A 189 -25.00 -62.18 -57.70
N LEU A 190 -25.10 -61.29 -58.69
CA LEU A 190 -26.29 -61.10 -59.52
C LEU A 190 -26.70 -62.40 -60.24
N GLN A 191 -25.73 -63.18 -60.75
CA GLN A 191 -25.96 -64.51 -61.34
C GLN A 191 -26.51 -65.55 -60.35
N ARG A 192 -26.35 -65.34 -59.03
CA ARG A 192 -26.97 -66.16 -57.98
C ARG A 192 -28.32 -65.61 -57.51
N GLY A 193 -28.83 -64.55 -58.15
CA GLY A 193 -30.08 -63.90 -57.78
C GLY A 193 -30.00 -62.91 -56.62
N GLU A 194 -28.80 -62.56 -56.14
CA GLU A 194 -28.66 -61.53 -55.10
C GLU A 194 -29.01 -60.14 -55.66
N LYS A 195 -29.95 -59.44 -55.03
CA LYS A 195 -30.25 -58.03 -55.34
C LYS A 195 -29.15 -57.14 -54.78
N VAL A 196 -28.34 -56.55 -55.65
CA VAL A 196 -27.31 -55.55 -55.30
C VAL A 196 -27.87 -54.16 -55.53
N ALA A 197 -27.85 -53.31 -54.51
CA ALA A 197 -27.96 -51.86 -54.65
C ALA A 197 -26.56 -51.24 -54.72
N LEU A 198 -26.39 -50.24 -55.59
CA LEU A 198 -25.20 -49.40 -55.72
C LEU A 198 -25.57 -47.97 -55.27
#